data_AF-R6R8J3-F1
#
_entry.id   AF-R6R8J3-F1
#
_cell.length_a   1.000
_cell.length_b   1.000
_cell.length_c   1.000
_cell.angle_alpha   90.00
_cell.angle_beta   90.00
_cell.angle_gamma   90.00
#
_symmetry.space_group_name_H-M   'P 1'
#
loop_
_entity.id
_entity.type
_entity.pdbx_description
1 polymer ?
#
loop_
_entity_poly.entity_id
_entity_poly.type
_entity_poly.pdbx_seq_one_letter_code
_entity_poly.pdbx_strand_id
1 'polypeptide(L)'
;MNKKIALLLFSSILFVGCNTQPITSEVISDELTAESLKNISNGFTSLGILKSGYTSLGFSYSYVNASATSQEYTCTTYESSENNPTMDKIKSTCHYVPYKYGLSEMLCEVELGLDNKIHYYQVTSSSIGITWREANYGNAFDKLKVSSFKKIGNGYELIIDSSLKTFTSALANQLTGIMGLELESFAVTIENGNFSNYKATFKDVETSYGFYKSEIEGKFINFGENVIAPITPIEENEDSFLQETLEKLRKQNYHLKVELASKIYEVDIEDGKSMVYDIYNSKNIKTNSYGYYQKNDSQVQGIVKINNELYENLSPLDGNMSSILPTFNISSVFFDKKTQDDQVIYTLKDDIKCTVYASDYGTLGGDNIGKLTITISNDQVVITNKLKLTEEVYTYSSINQISDLLSSLHENSNSLKWSDLLSNQVSEVEKLYKTISQDVLNQIPTIGDKYTLVSVDASYNPSKPVIMLAFDDYTVGLSVKNNYLEKLQTNGFILQTSSSKGDYFTKNVTVNDQNTTIGVLVYLAADYFKTTQLLIYPSIIK
;
A
#
# COMPACT_ATOMS: atom_id res chain seq x y z
N MET A 1 -66.38 16.39 -6.70
CA MET A 1 -65.85 17.33 -5.67
C MET A 1 -64.36 17.48 -5.95
N ASN A 2 -63.96 18.55 -6.66
CA ASN A 2 -63.50 19.84 -6.11
C ASN A 2 -62.17 19.65 -5.34
N LYS A 3 -61.02 20.26 -5.68
CA LYS A 3 -60.66 21.33 -6.62
C LYS A 3 -59.14 21.23 -6.90
N LYS A 4 -58.74 21.65 -8.11
CA LYS A 4 -57.39 22.13 -8.48
C LYS A 4 -56.92 23.23 -7.52
N ILE A 5 -55.62 23.28 -7.19
CA ILE A 5 -54.85 24.54 -7.07
C ILE A 5 -53.41 24.28 -7.57
N ALA A 6 -53.11 24.85 -8.73
CA ALA A 6 -51.81 25.39 -9.06
C ALA A 6 -51.79 26.83 -8.54
N LEU A 7 -50.67 27.33 -8.00
CA LEU A 7 -50.41 28.77 -8.01
C LEU A 7 -48.91 29.06 -8.03
N LEU A 8 -48.51 29.69 -9.14
CA LEU A 8 -47.30 30.47 -9.33
C LEU A 8 -47.31 31.73 -8.45
N LEU A 9 -46.10 32.11 -8.00
CA LEU A 9 -45.51 33.45 -7.88
C LEU A 9 -46.41 34.70 -7.98
N PHE A 10 -46.24 35.64 -7.03
CA PHE A 10 -46.03 37.08 -7.24
C PHE A 10 -45.36 37.67 -5.97
N SER A 11 -44.10 38.07 -6.05
CA SER A 11 -43.59 39.46 -6.18
C SER A 11 -43.89 40.40 -5.01
N SER A 12 -42.82 40.94 -4.40
CA SER A 12 -42.81 42.33 -3.94
C SER A 12 -41.69 43.06 -4.68
N ILE A 13 -42.14 43.99 -5.50
CA ILE A 13 -41.38 44.94 -6.31
C ILE A 13 -40.93 46.08 -5.39
N LEU A 14 -39.63 46.37 -5.36
CA LEU A 14 -39.13 47.69 -4.99
C LEU A 14 -38.88 48.45 -6.30
N PHE A 15 -39.77 49.39 -6.59
CA PHE A 15 -39.64 50.38 -7.64
C PHE A 15 -38.45 51.30 -7.32
N VAL A 16 -37.41 51.28 -8.16
CA VAL A 16 -36.55 52.44 -8.39
C VAL A 16 -36.47 52.63 -9.90
N GLY A 17 -36.60 53.90 -10.31
CA GLY A 17 -37.10 54.31 -11.62
C GLY A 17 -36.30 53.84 -12.83
N CYS A 18 -37.05 53.68 -13.93
CA CYS A 18 -36.55 53.66 -15.29
C CYS A 18 -35.54 54.78 -15.55
N ASN A 19 -34.29 54.41 -15.78
CA ASN A 19 -33.54 54.95 -16.89
C ASN A 19 -33.31 53.80 -17.86
N THR A 20 -34.06 53.79 -18.96
CA THR A 20 -33.82 52.91 -20.10
C THR A 20 -32.49 53.28 -20.73
N GLN A 21 -31.40 52.70 -20.22
CA GLN A 21 -30.23 52.45 -21.05
C GLN A 21 -30.54 51.23 -21.92
N PRO A 22 -30.21 51.24 -23.22
CA PRO A 22 -30.33 50.05 -24.03
C PRO A 22 -29.39 49.01 -23.44
N ILE A 23 -29.94 47.85 -23.02
CA ILE A 23 -29.14 46.65 -22.84
C ILE A 23 -28.75 46.24 -24.25
N THR A 24 -27.60 46.74 -24.71
CA THR A 24 -26.85 46.04 -25.74
C THR A 24 -26.58 44.65 -25.17
N SER A 25 -27.26 43.64 -25.71
CA SER A 25 -26.75 42.28 -25.62
C SER A 25 -25.36 42.31 -26.24
N GLU A 26 -24.33 42.40 -25.41
CA GLU A 26 -22.96 42.19 -25.85
C GLU A 26 -22.96 40.83 -26.54
N VAL A 27 -22.74 40.84 -27.85
CA VAL A 27 -22.46 39.62 -28.60
C VAL A 27 -21.17 39.10 -28.00
N ILE A 28 -21.26 38.10 -27.11
CA ILE A 28 -20.09 37.46 -26.54
C ILE A 28 -19.36 36.81 -27.71
N SER A 29 -18.13 37.22 -27.96
CA SER A 29 -17.39 36.77 -29.13
C SER A 29 -16.92 35.32 -28.92
N ASP A 30 -16.96 34.52 -29.99
CA ASP A 30 -16.34 33.19 -30.03
C ASP A 30 -14.82 33.29 -30.33
N GLU A 31 -14.20 34.39 -29.89
CA GLU A 31 -12.76 34.59 -30.03
C GLU A 31 -12.01 34.30 -28.73
N LEU A 32 -10.79 33.79 -28.87
CA LEU A 32 -9.89 33.60 -27.73
C LEU A 32 -9.45 34.97 -27.22
N THR A 33 -9.84 35.32 -26.00
CA THR A 33 -9.47 36.59 -25.37
C THR A 33 -8.54 36.36 -24.17
N ALA A 34 -7.95 37.45 -23.67
CA ALA A 34 -7.19 37.41 -22.41
C ALA A 34 -8.09 37.00 -21.21
N GLU A 35 -9.37 37.35 -21.23
CA GLU A 35 -10.32 36.96 -20.19
C GLU A 35 -10.64 35.46 -20.24
N SER A 36 -10.79 34.90 -21.46
CA SER A 36 -10.94 33.45 -21.66
C SER A 36 -9.78 32.66 -21.04
N LEU A 37 -8.55 33.15 -21.21
CA LEU A 37 -7.34 32.55 -20.62
C LEU A 37 -7.28 32.73 -19.10
N LYS A 38 -7.65 33.92 -18.61
CA LYS A 38 -7.69 34.20 -17.18
C LYS A 38 -8.66 33.27 -16.46
N ASN A 39 -9.86 33.07 -17.00
CA ASN A 39 -10.88 32.20 -16.44
C ASN A 39 -10.38 30.75 -16.29
N ILE A 40 -9.81 30.18 -17.36
CA ILE A 40 -9.28 28.82 -17.32
C ILE A 40 -8.02 28.71 -16.47
N SER A 41 -7.20 29.77 -16.35
CA SER A 41 -5.99 29.78 -15.51
C SER A 41 -6.27 29.78 -14.00
N ASN A 42 -7.41 30.34 -13.58
CA ASN A 42 -7.84 30.29 -12.18
C ASN A 42 -8.26 28.87 -11.77
N GLY A 43 -8.75 28.09 -12.72
CA GLY A 43 -9.08 26.69 -12.55
C GLY A 43 -10.02 26.21 -13.64
N PHE A 44 -10.03 24.90 -13.88
CA PHE A 44 -10.94 24.27 -14.83
C PHE A 44 -11.38 22.88 -14.38
N THR A 45 -12.53 22.45 -14.89
CA THR A 45 -12.93 21.03 -14.96
C THR A 45 -13.08 20.63 -16.42
N SER A 46 -12.59 19.45 -16.76
CA SER A 46 -12.66 18.86 -18.09
C SER A 46 -13.21 17.44 -18.04
N LEU A 47 -14.01 17.08 -19.05
CA LEU A 47 -14.49 15.72 -19.27
C LEU A 47 -14.07 15.28 -20.67
N GLY A 48 -13.22 14.27 -20.75
CA GLY A 48 -12.68 13.77 -22.01
C GLY A 48 -12.74 12.25 -22.14
N ILE A 49 -12.62 11.79 -23.38
CA ILE A 49 -12.45 10.39 -23.74
C ILE A 49 -10.98 10.20 -24.10
N LEU A 50 -10.24 9.55 -23.21
CA LEU A 50 -8.87 9.14 -23.43
C LEU A 50 -8.86 7.83 -24.22
N LYS A 51 -8.24 7.86 -25.39
CA LYS A 51 -7.89 6.67 -26.15
C LYS A 51 -6.41 6.38 -25.97
N SER A 52 -6.08 5.20 -25.47
CA SER A 52 -4.70 4.82 -25.18
C SER A 52 -4.45 3.33 -25.37
N GLY A 53 -3.23 2.99 -25.78
CA GLY A 53 -2.81 1.60 -25.89
C GLY A 53 -1.47 1.42 -26.57
N TYR A 54 -1.05 0.16 -26.67
CA TYR A 54 0.15 -0.22 -27.40
C TYR A 54 -0.21 -0.60 -28.82
N THR A 55 0.62 -0.20 -29.79
CA THR A 55 0.42 -0.57 -31.20
C THR A 55 0.33 -2.08 -31.42
N SER A 56 0.95 -2.88 -30.55
CA SER A 56 0.96 -4.34 -30.55
C SER A 56 -0.25 -5.00 -29.87
N LEU A 57 -0.91 -4.32 -28.93
CA LEU A 57 -1.98 -4.88 -28.08
C LEU A 57 -3.36 -4.26 -28.36
N GLY A 58 -3.41 -3.21 -29.17
CA GLY A 58 -4.64 -2.48 -29.46
C GLY A 58 -4.87 -1.31 -28.50
N PHE A 59 -6.00 -0.64 -28.71
CA PHE A 59 -6.40 0.58 -28.00
C PHE A 59 -7.60 0.33 -27.11
N SER A 60 -7.68 1.10 -26.04
CA SER A 60 -8.81 1.16 -25.13
C SER A 60 -9.25 2.60 -24.95
N TYR A 61 -10.52 2.78 -24.60
CA TYR A 61 -11.15 4.09 -24.40
C TYR A 61 -11.63 4.19 -22.96
N SER A 62 -11.31 5.30 -22.29
CA SER A 62 -11.71 5.58 -20.91
C SER A 62 -12.25 7.01 -20.81
N TYR A 63 -13.29 7.23 -20.02
CA TYR A 63 -13.62 8.60 -19.60
C TYR A 63 -12.61 9.09 -18.57
N VAL A 64 -12.27 10.36 -18.66
CA VAL A 64 -11.41 11.08 -17.71
C VAL A 64 -12.12 12.37 -17.33
N ASN A 65 -12.39 12.53 -16.04
CA ASN A 65 -12.89 13.78 -15.46
C ASN A 65 -11.75 14.38 -14.64
N ALA A 66 -11.18 15.48 -15.12
CA ALA A 66 -10.02 16.10 -14.50
C ALA A 66 -10.30 17.57 -14.17
N SER A 67 -9.95 17.97 -12.94
CA SER A 67 -10.02 19.36 -12.51
C SER A 67 -8.67 19.82 -11.97
N ALA A 68 -8.30 21.06 -12.25
CA ALA A 68 -7.05 21.64 -11.79
C ALA A 68 -7.23 23.09 -11.35
N THR A 69 -6.57 23.47 -10.26
CA THR A 69 -6.31 24.85 -9.85
C THR A 69 -4.80 25.05 -9.68
N SER A 70 -4.37 26.18 -9.14
CA SER A 70 -2.95 26.40 -8.81
C SER A 70 -2.48 25.58 -7.60
N GLN A 71 -3.41 25.13 -6.75
CA GLN A 71 -3.14 24.48 -5.46
C GLN A 71 -3.78 23.09 -5.33
N GLU A 72 -4.62 22.66 -6.26
CA GLU A 72 -5.31 21.38 -6.16
C GLU A 72 -5.45 20.75 -7.54
N TYR A 73 -5.42 19.42 -7.59
CA TYR A 73 -5.69 18.65 -8.80
C TYR A 73 -6.48 17.40 -8.45
N THR A 74 -7.53 17.13 -9.22
CA THR A 74 -8.31 15.89 -9.11
C THR A 74 -8.46 15.22 -10.46
N CYS A 75 -8.43 13.90 -10.47
CA CYS A 75 -8.68 13.12 -11.67
C CYS A 75 -9.42 11.84 -11.33
N THR A 76 -10.58 11.65 -11.96
CA THR A 76 -11.32 10.39 -11.94
C THR A 76 -11.26 9.75 -13.32
N THR A 77 -10.76 8.52 -13.38
CA THR A 77 -10.80 7.68 -14.58
C THR A 77 -11.84 6.59 -14.42
N TYR A 78 -12.54 6.28 -15.50
CA TYR A 78 -13.57 5.24 -15.53
C TYR A 78 -13.04 3.98 -16.23
N GLU A 79 -13.67 2.84 -15.97
CA GLU A 79 -13.23 1.57 -16.57
C GLU A 79 -13.21 1.65 -18.10
N SER A 80 -12.11 1.16 -18.66
CA SER A 80 -11.86 1.21 -20.08
C SER A 80 -12.73 0.20 -20.82
N SER A 81 -13.18 0.56 -22.01
CA SER A 81 -13.84 -0.36 -22.95
C SER A 81 -13.11 -0.39 -24.29
N GLU A 82 -13.42 -1.39 -25.13
CA GLU A 82 -12.81 -1.50 -26.46
C GLU A 82 -13.21 -0.37 -27.42
N ASN A 83 -14.43 0.17 -27.34
CA ASN A 83 -14.91 1.16 -28.30
C ASN A 83 -15.85 2.24 -27.72
N ASN A 84 -16.55 1.98 -26.61
CA ASN A 84 -17.58 2.87 -26.07
C ASN A 84 -17.47 2.94 -24.54
N PRO A 85 -16.66 3.86 -24.00
CA PRO A 85 -16.52 3.97 -22.55
C PRO A 85 -17.85 4.36 -21.92
N THR A 86 -18.09 3.95 -20.68
CA THR A 86 -19.21 4.44 -19.85
C THR A 86 -18.66 5.04 -18.56
N MET A 87 -19.47 5.87 -17.89
CA MET A 87 -19.11 6.44 -16.58
C MET A 87 -19.69 5.61 -15.43
N ASP A 88 -20.18 4.40 -15.71
CA ASP A 88 -20.92 3.59 -14.73
C ASP A 88 -20.00 3.00 -13.65
N LYS A 89 -18.70 2.94 -13.92
CA LYS A 89 -17.72 2.33 -13.01
C LYS A 89 -16.42 3.12 -12.98
N ILE A 90 -16.12 3.65 -11.80
CA ILE A 90 -14.85 4.32 -11.51
C ILE A 90 -13.73 3.27 -11.49
N LYS A 91 -12.65 3.55 -12.22
CA LYS A 91 -11.42 2.75 -12.21
C LYS A 91 -10.43 3.29 -11.17
N SER A 92 -10.25 4.61 -11.12
CA SER A 92 -9.38 5.27 -10.16
C SER A 92 -9.83 6.70 -9.91
N THR A 93 -9.55 7.21 -8.72
CA THR A 93 -9.63 8.64 -8.42
C THR A 93 -8.35 9.05 -7.70
N CYS A 94 -7.85 10.24 -7.97
CA CYS A 94 -6.79 10.86 -7.18
C CYS A 94 -7.17 12.31 -6.85
N HIS A 95 -6.68 12.78 -5.71
CA HIS A 95 -6.77 14.17 -5.29
C HIS A 95 -5.39 14.57 -4.76
N TYR A 96 -4.76 15.55 -5.38
CA TYR A 96 -3.42 15.99 -5.01
C TYR A 96 -3.39 17.46 -4.61
N VAL A 97 -2.59 17.77 -3.58
CA VAL A 97 -2.34 19.12 -3.08
C VAL A 97 -0.85 19.32 -2.76
N PRO A 98 -0.32 20.56 -2.77
CA PRO A 98 0.95 20.88 -2.16
C PRO A 98 0.82 20.85 -0.63
N TYR A 99 1.67 20.06 0.03
CA TYR A 99 1.76 20.04 1.48
C TYR A 99 3.19 20.32 1.95
N LYS A 100 3.33 21.18 2.96
CA LYS A 100 4.64 21.64 3.41
C LYS A 100 5.28 20.64 4.36
N TYR A 101 6.34 19.97 3.89
CA TYR A 101 7.25 19.18 4.72
C TYR A 101 8.59 19.91 4.86
N GLY A 102 8.79 20.55 6.01
CA GLY A 102 9.98 21.37 6.26
C GLY A 102 10.01 22.62 5.37
N LEU A 103 10.99 22.71 4.46
CA LEU A 103 11.19 23.85 3.56
C LEU A 103 10.58 23.67 2.17
N SER A 104 10.08 22.48 1.83
CA SER A 104 9.59 22.16 0.48
C SER A 104 8.09 21.86 0.47
N GLU A 105 7.42 22.24 -0.61
CA GLU A 105 6.05 21.84 -0.93
C GLU A 105 6.07 20.51 -1.69
N MET A 106 5.73 19.44 -0.98
CA MET A 106 5.69 18.09 -1.54
C MET A 106 4.33 17.84 -2.18
N LEU A 107 4.32 17.04 -3.25
CA LEU A 107 3.09 16.47 -3.79
C LEU A 107 2.52 15.49 -2.76
N CYS A 108 1.31 15.75 -2.29
CA CYS A 108 0.61 14.83 -1.41
C CYS A 108 -0.73 14.43 -2.00
N GLU A 109 -1.01 13.14 -1.94
CA GLU A 109 -2.34 12.60 -2.15
C GLU A 109 -3.19 12.87 -0.91
N VAL A 110 -4.42 13.32 -1.14
CA VAL A 110 -5.39 13.65 -0.10
C VAL A 110 -6.51 12.63 -0.17
N GLU A 111 -6.75 11.98 0.96
CA GLU A 111 -7.78 10.94 1.05
C GLU A 111 -8.58 11.12 2.33
N LEU A 112 -9.86 10.75 2.29
CA LEU A 112 -10.66 10.60 3.50
C LEU A 112 -10.39 9.21 4.07
N GLY A 113 -9.83 9.11 5.27
CA GLY A 113 -9.57 7.82 5.91
C GLY A 113 -10.85 7.16 6.42
N LEU A 114 -10.81 5.84 6.66
CA LEU A 114 -11.89 5.12 7.34
C LEU A 114 -12.22 5.70 8.72
N ASP A 115 -11.31 6.48 9.32
CA ASP A 115 -11.48 7.20 10.57
C ASP A 115 -12.20 8.55 10.44
N ASN A 116 -12.69 8.86 9.23
CA ASN A 116 -13.36 10.10 8.85
C ASN A 116 -12.48 11.34 9.05
N LYS A 117 -11.16 11.20 8.84
CA LYS A 117 -10.21 12.32 8.83
C LYS A 117 -9.52 12.42 7.47
N ILE A 118 -9.07 13.64 7.17
CA ILE A 118 -8.27 13.90 5.97
C ILE A 118 -6.83 13.47 6.25
N HIS A 119 -6.30 12.59 5.41
CA HIS A 119 -4.91 12.16 5.44
C HIS A 119 -4.15 12.72 4.24
N TYR A 120 -2.85 12.96 4.45
CA TYR A 120 -1.96 13.51 3.44
C TYR A 120 -0.77 12.55 3.25
N TYR A 121 -0.77 11.85 2.12
CA TYR A 121 0.26 10.86 1.80
C TYR A 121 1.26 11.46 0.82
N GLN A 122 2.52 11.54 1.23
CA GLN A 122 3.57 12.03 0.36
C GLN A 122 3.77 11.07 -0.82
N VAL A 123 3.66 11.59 -2.04
CA VAL A 123 3.95 10.82 -3.24
C VAL A 123 5.46 10.71 -3.41
N THR A 124 5.96 9.48 -3.56
CA THR A 124 7.40 9.21 -3.69
C THR A 124 7.74 8.49 -5.00
N SER A 125 8.94 8.73 -5.51
CA SER A 125 9.59 7.96 -6.57
C SER A 125 10.89 7.39 -6.03
N SER A 126 11.04 6.06 -6.01
CA SER A 126 12.23 5.39 -5.45
C SER A 126 12.57 5.82 -4.01
N SER A 127 11.55 6.01 -3.16
CA SER A 127 11.67 6.53 -1.79
C SER A 127 12.05 8.00 -1.65
N ILE A 128 12.15 8.74 -2.76
CA ILE A 128 12.38 10.19 -2.77
C ILE A 128 11.04 10.88 -3.01
N GLY A 129 10.65 11.80 -2.13
CA GLY A 129 9.42 12.56 -2.30
C GLY A 129 9.43 13.44 -3.56
N ILE A 130 8.31 13.48 -4.27
CA ILE A 130 8.10 14.35 -5.44
C ILE A 130 7.57 15.70 -4.96
N THR A 131 8.11 16.82 -5.47
CA THR A 131 7.56 18.14 -5.16
C THR A 131 6.33 18.46 -6.02
N TRP A 132 5.45 19.33 -5.51
CA TRP A 132 4.28 19.81 -6.27
C TRP A 132 4.68 20.37 -7.64
N ARG A 133 5.80 21.10 -7.66
CA ARG A 133 6.36 21.70 -8.88
C ARG A 133 6.86 20.65 -9.89
N GLU A 134 7.51 19.58 -9.44
CA GLU A 134 8.02 18.52 -10.32
C GLU A 134 6.90 17.68 -10.94
N ALA A 135 5.81 17.50 -10.20
CA ALA A 135 4.66 16.72 -10.65
C ALA A 135 3.89 17.37 -11.82
N ASN A 136 4.01 18.69 -11.96
CA ASN A 136 3.33 19.50 -12.96
C ASN A 136 1.78 19.42 -12.91
N TYR A 137 1.21 19.29 -11.71
CA TYR A 137 -0.25 19.26 -11.53
C TYR A 137 -0.90 20.64 -11.36
N GLY A 138 -0.15 21.70 -11.00
CA GLY A 138 -0.67 23.07 -10.93
C GLY A 138 -1.04 23.63 -12.31
N ASN A 139 -2.22 24.28 -12.40
CA ASN A 139 -2.88 24.67 -13.66
C ASN A 139 -1.94 25.23 -14.75
N ALA A 140 -1.77 24.50 -15.85
CA ALA A 140 -0.80 24.85 -16.89
C ALA A 140 -1.18 26.10 -17.70
N PHE A 141 -2.45 26.49 -17.72
CA PHE A 141 -2.92 27.66 -18.46
C PHE A 141 -2.42 28.98 -17.86
N ASP A 142 -1.90 28.97 -16.63
CA ASP A 142 -1.29 30.11 -15.94
C ASP A 142 -0.11 30.77 -16.70
N LYS A 143 0.56 29.99 -17.56
CA LYS A 143 1.73 30.40 -18.34
C LYS A 143 1.40 30.83 -19.76
N LEU A 144 0.15 30.68 -20.21
CA LEU A 144 -0.23 30.93 -21.60
C LEU A 144 -0.71 32.36 -21.83
N LYS A 145 -0.54 32.83 -23.08
CA LYS A 145 -1.08 34.10 -23.58
C LYS A 145 -1.90 33.84 -24.82
N VAL A 146 -2.71 34.80 -25.25
CA VAL A 146 -3.48 34.67 -26.51
C VAL A 146 -2.54 34.37 -27.69
N SER A 147 -1.35 34.99 -27.69
CA SER A 147 -0.30 34.76 -28.68
C SER A 147 0.33 33.37 -28.66
N SER A 148 0.06 32.55 -27.63
CA SER A 148 0.46 31.15 -27.59
C SER A 148 -0.37 30.27 -28.53
N PHE A 149 -1.45 30.81 -29.10
CA PHE A 149 -2.36 30.09 -29.98
C PHE A 149 -2.39 30.72 -31.37
N LYS A 150 -2.55 29.86 -32.39
CA LYS A 150 -2.83 30.26 -33.77
C LYS A 150 -4.27 29.89 -34.12
N LYS A 151 -5.01 30.82 -34.72
CA LYS A 151 -6.40 30.58 -35.17
C LYS A 151 -6.39 29.65 -36.38
N ILE A 152 -7.18 28.58 -36.33
CA ILE A 152 -7.33 27.60 -37.43
C ILE A 152 -8.79 27.28 -37.61
N GLY A 153 -9.35 27.64 -38.77
CA GLY A 153 -10.79 27.51 -39.01
C GLY A 153 -11.59 28.23 -37.91
N ASN A 154 -12.45 27.48 -37.23
CA ASN A 154 -13.29 27.97 -36.13
C ASN A 154 -12.69 27.74 -34.73
N GLY A 155 -11.43 27.31 -34.65
CA GLY A 155 -10.75 27.01 -33.38
C GLY A 155 -9.36 27.61 -33.29
N TYR A 156 -8.63 27.18 -32.27
CA TYR A 156 -7.29 27.64 -31.94
C TYR A 156 -6.40 26.45 -31.66
N GLU A 157 -5.21 26.43 -32.24
CA GLU A 157 -4.19 25.41 -31.97
C GLU A 157 -3.04 26.04 -31.20
N LEU A 158 -2.56 25.35 -30.17
CA LEU A 158 -1.41 25.77 -29.40
C LEU A 158 -0.13 25.72 -30.26
N ILE A 159 0.68 26.77 -30.18
CA ILE A 159 2.00 26.82 -30.81
C ILE A 159 2.99 26.16 -29.84
N ILE A 160 3.35 24.90 -30.10
CA ILE A 160 4.31 24.15 -29.28
C ILE A 160 5.73 24.41 -29.78
N ASP A 161 6.54 25.09 -28.97
CA ASP A 161 7.96 25.30 -29.21
C ASP A 161 8.82 24.93 -27.99
N SER A 162 10.14 25.06 -28.11
CA SER A 162 11.09 24.70 -27.04
C SER A 162 10.89 25.45 -25.73
N SER A 163 10.26 26.64 -25.74
CA SER A 163 10.00 27.43 -24.52
C SER A 163 8.86 26.86 -23.67
N LEU A 164 8.03 25.97 -24.23
CA LEU A 164 6.87 25.37 -23.58
C LEU A 164 7.07 23.90 -23.20
N LYS A 165 8.31 23.38 -23.18
CA LYS A 165 8.58 21.97 -22.91
C LYS A 165 8.03 21.47 -21.57
N THR A 166 8.15 22.25 -20.49
CA THR A 166 7.57 21.89 -19.19
C THR A 166 6.04 22.01 -19.18
N PHE A 167 5.49 22.92 -19.97
CA PHE A 167 4.05 23.09 -20.14
C PHE A 167 3.42 21.88 -20.85
N THR A 168 4.07 21.32 -21.87
CA THR A 168 3.51 20.18 -22.63
C THR A 168 3.32 18.94 -21.76
N SER A 169 4.17 18.74 -20.75
CA SER A 169 3.98 17.68 -19.76
C SER A 169 2.90 18.04 -18.76
N ALA A 170 2.87 19.29 -18.28
CA ALA A 170 1.87 19.74 -17.31
C ALA A 170 0.43 19.58 -17.81
N LEU A 171 0.13 20.10 -19.01
CA LEU A 171 -1.20 20.01 -19.56
C LEU A 171 -1.58 18.56 -19.91
N ALA A 172 -0.62 17.73 -20.34
CA ALA A 172 -0.87 16.31 -20.56
C ALA A 172 -1.23 15.57 -19.27
N ASN A 173 -0.44 15.77 -18.21
CA ASN A 173 -0.71 15.20 -16.89
C ASN A 173 -2.08 15.66 -16.38
N GLN A 174 -2.42 16.95 -16.52
CA GLN A 174 -3.69 17.49 -16.06
C GLN A 174 -4.90 16.92 -16.79
N LEU A 175 -4.84 16.79 -18.12
CA LEU A 175 -5.97 16.28 -18.90
C LEU A 175 -6.19 14.77 -18.75
N THR A 176 -5.18 14.02 -18.31
CA THR A 176 -5.21 12.54 -18.33
C THR A 176 -5.04 11.88 -16.96
N GLY A 177 -4.46 12.58 -15.98
CA GLY A 177 -3.99 11.98 -14.73
C GLY A 177 -2.71 11.17 -14.86
N ILE A 178 -2.11 11.06 -16.06
CA ILE A 178 -0.98 10.17 -16.34
C ILE A 178 0.32 10.99 -16.36
N MET A 179 1.24 10.69 -15.45
CA MET A 179 2.59 11.27 -15.47
C MET A 179 3.44 10.73 -16.62
N GLY A 180 4.23 11.59 -17.23
CA GLY A 180 5.24 11.21 -18.23
C GLY A 180 4.77 11.33 -19.68
N LEU A 181 3.53 11.77 -19.91
CA LEU A 181 3.07 12.15 -21.24
C LEU A 181 3.56 13.56 -21.61
N GLU A 182 3.74 13.80 -22.90
CA GLU A 182 4.03 15.13 -23.45
C GLU A 182 3.08 15.40 -24.60
N LEU A 183 2.53 16.60 -24.68
CA LEU A 183 1.74 17.03 -25.84
C LEU A 183 2.57 17.05 -27.13
N GLU A 184 2.01 16.48 -28.18
CA GLU A 184 2.40 16.66 -29.58
C GLU A 184 1.55 17.77 -30.24
N SER A 185 0.25 17.80 -29.96
CA SER A 185 -0.65 18.85 -30.41
C SER A 185 -1.78 19.09 -29.41
N PHE A 186 -2.30 20.32 -29.39
CA PHE A 186 -3.46 20.71 -28.58
C PHE A 186 -4.29 21.75 -29.32
N ALA A 187 -5.56 21.45 -29.55
CA ALA A 187 -6.51 22.33 -30.21
C ALA A 187 -7.75 22.53 -29.35
N VAL A 188 -8.33 23.73 -29.40
CA VAL A 188 -9.50 24.14 -28.63
C VAL A 188 -10.47 24.95 -29.47
N THR A 189 -11.74 24.92 -29.10
CA THR A 189 -12.75 25.87 -29.58
C THR A 189 -13.14 26.83 -28.47
N ILE A 190 -13.63 28.01 -28.85
CA ILE A 190 -14.19 29.00 -27.93
C ILE A 190 -15.68 29.11 -28.22
N GLU A 191 -16.49 29.03 -27.18
CA GLU A 191 -17.94 29.25 -27.25
C GLU A 191 -18.33 30.19 -26.12
N ASN A 192 -19.10 31.24 -26.41
CA ASN A 192 -19.52 32.23 -25.42
C ASN A 192 -18.33 32.78 -24.59
N GLY A 193 -17.22 33.09 -25.27
CA GLY A 193 -16.03 33.68 -24.65
C GLY A 193 -15.22 32.76 -23.75
N ASN A 194 -15.56 31.47 -23.64
CA ASN A 194 -14.83 30.49 -22.82
C ASN A 194 -14.33 29.31 -23.65
N PHE A 195 -13.32 28.62 -23.13
CA PHE A 195 -12.89 27.34 -23.69
C PHE A 195 -14.07 26.36 -23.72
N SER A 196 -14.22 25.60 -24.80
CA SER A 196 -15.31 24.63 -24.94
C SER A 196 -14.76 23.24 -25.20
N ASN A 197 -14.68 22.83 -26.46
CA ASN A 197 -14.17 21.52 -26.85
C ASN A 197 -12.65 21.56 -27.01
N TYR A 198 -11.97 20.45 -26.75
CA TYR A 198 -10.55 20.29 -26.99
C TYR A 198 -10.21 18.94 -27.61
N LYS A 199 -9.08 18.90 -28.30
CA LYS A 199 -8.41 17.68 -28.75
C LYS A 199 -6.92 17.80 -28.46
N ALA A 200 -6.37 16.75 -27.87
CA ALA A 200 -4.94 16.65 -27.60
C ALA A 200 -4.39 15.31 -28.13
N THR A 201 -3.23 15.37 -28.75
CA THR A 201 -2.44 14.18 -29.12
C THR A 201 -1.13 14.22 -28.37
N PHE A 202 -0.68 13.08 -27.87
CA PHE A 202 0.54 12.96 -27.08
C PHE A 202 1.64 12.29 -27.89
N LYS A 203 2.89 12.65 -27.60
CA LYS A 203 4.05 12.00 -28.20
C LYS A 203 4.08 10.52 -27.87
N ASP A 204 4.49 9.71 -28.83
CA ASP A 204 4.69 8.27 -28.64
C ASP A 204 5.72 8.00 -27.53
N VAL A 205 5.40 7.07 -26.63
CA VAL A 205 6.33 6.61 -25.58
C VAL A 205 6.85 5.22 -25.94
N GLU A 206 8.15 5.08 -26.12
CA GLU A 206 8.78 3.78 -26.38
C GLU A 206 8.88 2.95 -25.10
N THR A 207 8.42 1.70 -25.16
CA THR A 207 8.48 0.75 -24.05
C THR A 207 8.95 -0.63 -24.52
N SER A 208 9.22 -1.54 -23.59
CA SER A 208 9.54 -2.94 -23.90
C SER A 208 8.44 -3.68 -24.68
N TYR A 209 7.21 -3.17 -24.71
CA TYR A 209 6.05 -3.77 -25.40
C TYR A 209 5.71 -3.08 -26.73
N GLY A 210 6.53 -2.10 -27.14
CA GLY A 210 6.33 -1.26 -28.33
C GLY A 210 6.02 0.18 -27.99
N PHE A 211 5.52 0.92 -28.98
CA PHE A 211 5.11 2.32 -28.81
C PHE A 211 3.74 2.41 -28.16
N TYR A 212 3.68 3.10 -27.03
CA TYR A 212 2.44 3.54 -26.41
C TYR A 212 1.98 4.84 -27.09
N LYS A 213 0.73 4.83 -27.55
CA LYS A 213 0.09 5.97 -28.22
C LYS A 213 -1.13 6.40 -27.42
N SER A 214 -1.35 7.71 -27.35
CA SER A 214 -2.54 8.25 -26.68
C SER A 214 -3.04 9.55 -27.33
N GLU A 215 -4.36 9.74 -27.28
CA GLU A 215 -5.05 10.97 -27.65
C GLU A 215 -6.28 11.16 -26.74
N ILE A 216 -6.68 12.41 -26.50
CA ILE A 216 -7.88 12.73 -25.72
C ILE A 216 -8.70 13.80 -26.44
N GLU A 217 -10.00 13.55 -26.54
CA GLU A 217 -10.98 14.52 -27.02
C GLU A 217 -11.99 14.79 -25.89
N GLY A 218 -12.28 16.05 -25.61
CA GLY A 218 -13.13 16.39 -24.47
C GLY A 218 -13.69 17.79 -24.49
N LYS A 219 -14.31 18.16 -23.37
CA LYS A 219 -14.90 19.49 -23.15
C LYS A 219 -14.48 20.04 -21.81
N PHE A 220 -14.24 21.35 -21.75
CA PHE A 220 -14.19 22.09 -20.49
C PHE A 220 -15.62 22.38 -20.06
N ILE A 221 -15.94 22.06 -18.80
CA ILE A 221 -17.32 22.14 -18.29
C ILE A 221 -17.50 23.24 -17.25
N ASN A 222 -16.46 23.57 -16.48
CA ASN A 222 -16.48 24.62 -15.46
C ASN A 222 -15.14 25.36 -15.40
N PHE A 223 -15.16 26.59 -14.88
CA PHE A 223 -14.00 27.49 -14.74
C PHE A 223 -13.98 28.20 -13.39
N GLY A 224 -12.81 28.67 -12.98
CA GLY A 224 -12.61 29.47 -11.76
C GLY A 224 -12.01 28.69 -10.59
N GLU A 225 -11.91 29.33 -9.43
CA GLU A 225 -11.18 28.80 -8.26
C GLU A 225 -11.93 27.64 -7.56
N ASN A 226 -13.26 27.57 -7.70
CA ASN A 226 -14.12 26.59 -7.01
C ASN A 226 -14.51 25.38 -7.89
N VAL A 227 -13.65 24.99 -8.83
CA VAL A 227 -13.87 23.85 -9.74
C VAL A 227 -13.61 22.50 -9.09
N ILE A 228 -12.86 22.48 -7.98
CA ILE A 228 -12.59 21.29 -7.19
C ILE A 228 -13.40 21.39 -5.90
N ALA A 229 -14.16 20.33 -5.60
CA ALA A 229 -14.77 20.18 -4.29
C ALA A 229 -13.72 19.65 -3.31
N PRO A 230 -13.51 20.29 -2.15
CA PRO A 230 -12.57 19.79 -1.16
C PRO A 230 -13.06 18.46 -0.60
N ILE A 231 -12.11 17.55 -0.32
CA ILE A 231 -12.41 16.35 0.47
C ILE A 231 -12.69 16.83 1.89
N THR A 232 -13.85 16.48 2.42
CA THR A 232 -14.29 16.88 3.75
C THR A 232 -14.80 15.67 4.52
N PRO A 233 -14.58 15.60 5.84
CA PRO A 233 -15.22 14.61 6.69
C PRO A 233 -16.74 14.63 6.54
N ILE A 234 -17.36 13.46 6.62
CA ILE A 234 -18.82 13.33 6.60
C ILE A 234 -19.37 13.85 7.93
N GLU A 235 -20.26 14.83 7.84
CA GLU A 235 -20.99 15.38 8.99
C GLU A 235 -22.20 14.51 9.36
N GLU A 236 -21.93 13.31 9.88
CA GLU A 236 -22.93 12.40 10.44
C GLU A 236 -22.58 12.04 11.90
N ASN A 237 -23.59 11.66 12.69
CA ASN A 237 -23.36 11.25 14.08
C ASN A 237 -22.73 9.87 14.13
N GLU A 238 -21.68 9.72 14.93
CA GLU A 238 -21.07 8.42 15.23
C GLU A 238 -22.02 7.52 16.05
N ASP A 239 -22.07 6.24 15.67
CA ASP A 239 -22.68 5.17 16.44
C ASP A 239 -21.76 4.78 17.61
N SER A 240 -22.14 5.23 18.80
CA SER A 240 -21.42 4.95 20.06
C SER A 240 -21.13 3.48 20.32
N PHE A 241 -22.00 2.55 19.90
CA PHE A 241 -21.80 1.12 20.17
C PHE A 241 -20.60 0.56 19.39
N LEU A 242 -20.43 0.95 18.12
CA LEU A 242 -19.25 0.57 17.35
C LEU A 242 -17.99 1.17 17.97
N GLN A 243 -18.01 2.47 18.26
CA GLN A 243 -16.84 3.18 18.80
C GLN A 243 -16.39 2.60 20.14
N GLU A 244 -17.32 2.33 21.06
CA GLU A 244 -17.01 1.69 22.34
C GLU A 244 -16.44 0.26 22.17
N THR A 245 -16.92 -0.48 21.18
CA THR A 245 -16.43 -1.84 20.90
C THR A 245 -15.01 -1.82 20.35
N LEU A 246 -14.72 -0.95 19.37
CA LEU A 246 -13.39 -0.80 18.79
C LEU A 246 -12.39 -0.24 19.82
N GLU A 247 -12.82 0.72 20.64
CA GLU A 247 -11.99 1.28 21.72
C GLU A 247 -11.64 0.23 22.79
N LYS A 248 -12.55 -0.72 23.06
CA LYS A 248 -12.24 -1.87 23.91
C LYS A 248 -11.18 -2.75 23.26
N LEU A 249 -11.32 -3.10 21.97
CA LEU A 249 -10.30 -3.90 21.28
C LEU A 249 -8.92 -3.24 21.29
N ARG A 250 -8.83 -1.91 21.19
CA ARG A 250 -7.56 -1.17 21.28
C ARG A 250 -6.84 -1.30 22.63
N LYS A 251 -7.56 -1.60 23.71
CA LYS A 251 -7.08 -1.51 25.11
C LYS A 251 -7.15 -2.84 25.85
N GLN A 252 -7.39 -3.93 25.13
CA GLN A 252 -7.68 -5.23 25.73
C GLN A 252 -6.83 -6.31 25.10
N ASN A 253 -6.69 -7.40 25.85
CA ASN A 253 -5.98 -8.58 25.41
C ASN A 253 -6.97 -9.49 24.68
N TYR A 254 -6.57 -10.12 23.59
CA TYR A 254 -7.47 -10.95 22.79
C TYR A 254 -6.70 -11.99 21.98
N HIS A 255 -7.43 -13.01 21.57
CA HIS A 255 -7.00 -13.93 20.53
C HIS A 255 -7.52 -13.46 19.17
N LEU A 256 -6.63 -13.32 18.20
CA LEU A 256 -6.93 -12.95 16.83
C LEU A 256 -6.63 -14.13 15.90
N LYS A 257 -7.66 -14.59 15.18
CA LYS A 257 -7.50 -15.49 14.04
C LYS A 257 -7.61 -14.69 12.75
N VAL A 258 -6.59 -14.73 11.89
CA VAL A 258 -6.61 -14.13 10.55
C VAL A 258 -6.63 -15.22 9.50
N GLU A 259 -7.65 -15.22 8.66
CA GLU A 259 -7.78 -16.15 7.53
C GLU A 259 -7.61 -15.40 6.22
N LEU A 260 -6.52 -15.71 5.52
CA LEU A 260 -6.20 -15.20 4.18
C LEU A 260 -6.28 -16.36 3.17
N ALA A 261 -6.31 -16.03 1.87
CA ALA A 261 -6.45 -17.02 0.79
C ALA A 261 -5.43 -18.17 0.80
N SER A 262 -4.24 -17.98 1.38
CA SER A 262 -3.17 -19.00 1.40
C SER A 262 -2.61 -19.32 2.79
N LYS A 263 -3.00 -18.56 3.83
CA LYS A 263 -2.40 -18.63 5.16
C LYS A 263 -3.44 -18.35 6.24
N ILE A 264 -3.21 -18.95 7.40
CA ILE A 264 -3.95 -18.66 8.62
C ILE A 264 -2.94 -18.21 9.66
N TYR A 265 -3.28 -17.15 10.40
CA TYR A 265 -2.53 -16.68 11.56
C TYR A 265 -3.40 -16.87 12.79
N GLU A 266 -2.83 -17.44 13.84
CA GLU A 266 -3.42 -17.46 15.17
C GLU A 266 -2.52 -16.65 16.08
N VAL A 267 -3.04 -15.55 16.64
CA VAL A 267 -2.27 -14.52 17.33
C VAL A 267 -2.86 -14.33 18.73
N ASP A 268 -2.03 -14.44 19.76
CA ASP A 268 -2.38 -13.99 21.11
C ASP A 268 -1.76 -12.61 21.33
N ILE A 269 -2.56 -11.65 21.78
CA ILE A 269 -2.15 -10.26 22.01
C ILE A 269 -2.38 -9.89 23.47
N GLU A 270 -1.34 -9.35 24.09
CA GLU A 270 -1.38 -8.64 25.37
C GLU A 270 -1.07 -7.17 25.11
N ASP A 271 -2.08 -6.30 25.30
CA ASP A 271 -2.06 -4.91 24.88
C ASP A 271 -0.84 -4.14 25.43
N GLY A 272 -0.20 -3.37 24.54
CA GLY A 272 1.01 -2.59 24.83
C GLY A 272 2.24 -3.39 25.25
N LYS A 273 2.15 -4.73 25.35
CA LYS A 273 3.20 -5.57 25.93
C LYS A 273 3.76 -6.58 24.96
N SER A 274 2.92 -7.42 24.34
CA SER A 274 3.42 -8.50 23.50
C SER A 274 2.37 -9.07 22.55
N MET A 275 2.85 -9.65 21.47
CA MET A 275 2.06 -10.50 20.58
C MET A 275 2.86 -11.75 20.25
N VAL A 276 2.20 -12.90 20.23
CA VAL A 276 2.79 -14.17 19.79
C VAL A 276 1.84 -14.78 18.78
N TYR A 277 2.37 -15.25 17.65
CA TYR A 277 1.56 -15.84 16.59
C TYR A 277 2.15 -17.08 15.97
N ASP A 278 1.25 -17.98 15.60
CA ASP A 278 1.51 -19.18 14.81
C ASP A 278 1.01 -18.96 13.38
N ILE A 279 1.80 -19.40 12.41
CA ILE A 279 1.48 -19.31 10.98
C ILE A 279 1.19 -20.71 10.45
N TYR A 280 0.03 -20.89 9.83
CA TYR A 280 -0.38 -22.11 9.17
C TYR A 280 -0.56 -21.89 7.67
N ASN A 281 -0.29 -22.92 6.88
CA ASN A 281 -0.66 -22.90 5.46
C ASN A 281 -2.15 -23.23 5.25
N SER A 282 -2.63 -23.16 4.01
CA SER A 282 -4.03 -23.48 3.64
C SER A 282 -4.48 -24.92 3.93
N LYS A 283 -3.56 -25.82 4.30
CA LYS A 283 -3.85 -27.20 4.75
C LYS A 283 -3.84 -27.33 6.27
N ASN A 284 -3.81 -26.21 6.99
CA ASN A 284 -3.75 -26.13 8.45
C ASN A 284 -2.49 -26.77 9.07
N ILE A 285 -1.39 -26.81 8.31
CA ILE A 285 -0.10 -27.27 8.82
C ILE A 285 0.68 -26.06 9.31
N LYS A 286 1.13 -26.10 10.56
CA LYS A 286 1.97 -25.05 11.15
C LYS A 286 3.30 -24.98 10.39
N THR A 287 3.67 -23.77 10.01
CA THR A 287 4.86 -23.47 9.20
C THR A 287 5.86 -22.59 9.92
N ASN A 288 5.40 -21.79 10.88
CA ASN A 288 6.27 -20.94 11.70
C ASN A 288 5.57 -20.47 12.97
N SER A 289 6.36 -19.92 13.89
CA SER A 289 5.89 -19.13 15.03
C SER A 289 6.79 -17.92 15.22
N TYR A 290 6.20 -16.77 15.50
CA TYR A 290 6.95 -15.55 15.76
C TYR A 290 6.16 -14.61 16.67
N GLY A 291 6.74 -13.48 17.03
CA GLY A 291 6.09 -12.50 17.89
C GLY A 291 6.99 -11.32 18.19
N TYR A 292 6.45 -10.41 18.97
CA TYR A 292 7.16 -9.24 19.45
C TYR A 292 6.75 -8.93 20.89
N TYR A 293 7.64 -8.29 21.63
CA TYR A 293 7.28 -7.68 22.90
C TYR A 293 7.97 -6.33 23.11
N GLN A 294 7.37 -5.50 23.95
CA GLN A 294 7.92 -4.21 24.36
C GLN A 294 9.13 -4.43 25.27
N LYS A 295 10.34 -4.14 24.77
CA LYS A 295 11.59 -4.29 25.54
C LYS A 295 11.78 -3.14 26.52
N ASN A 296 11.51 -1.92 26.06
CA ASN A 296 11.53 -0.65 26.81
C ASN A 296 10.72 0.42 26.04
N ASP A 297 10.61 1.64 26.54
CA ASP A 297 9.74 2.69 25.97
C ASP A 297 9.96 3.00 24.48
N SER A 298 11.14 2.72 23.93
CA SER A 298 11.49 3.05 22.54
C SER A 298 11.90 1.85 21.70
N GLN A 299 11.81 0.63 22.22
CA GLN A 299 12.27 -0.57 21.51
C GLN A 299 11.34 -1.77 21.68
N VAL A 300 11.19 -2.51 20.58
CA VAL A 300 10.50 -3.80 20.51
C VAL A 300 11.50 -4.92 20.22
N GLN A 301 11.27 -6.11 20.79
CA GLN A 301 12.14 -7.29 20.61
C GLN A 301 11.35 -8.41 19.96
N GLY A 302 11.87 -8.93 18.84
CA GLY A 302 11.32 -10.12 18.19
C GLY A 302 11.50 -11.37 19.04
N ILE A 303 10.55 -12.29 18.99
CA ILE A 303 10.56 -13.57 19.72
C ILE A 303 10.10 -14.72 18.82
N VAL A 304 10.62 -15.92 19.07
CA VAL A 304 10.25 -17.16 18.38
C VAL A 304 9.74 -18.15 19.41
N LYS A 305 8.62 -18.81 19.12
CA LYS A 305 8.08 -19.89 19.95
C LYS A 305 8.65 -21.24 19.50
N ILE A 306 9.39 -21.91 20.38
CA ILE A 306 10.02 -23.20 20.14
C ILE A 306 9.62 -24.14 21.26
N ASN A 307 8.98 -25.27 20.95
CA ASN A 307 8.54 -26.26 21.94
C ASN A 307 7.73 -25.65 23.10
N ASN A 308 6.84 -24.69 22.80
CA ASN A 308 6.04 -23.90 23.76
C ASN A 308 6.81 -22.92 24.66
N GLU A 309 8.12 -22.81 24.50
CA GLU A 309 8.95 -21.80 25.16
C GLU A 309 9.22 -20.63 24.19
N LEU A 310 9.46 -19.43 24.72
CA LEU A 310 9.73 -18.24 23.91
C LEU A 310 11.21 -17.88 23.98
N TYR A 311 11.78 -17.44 22.87
CA TYR A 311 13.20 -17.08 22.79
C TYR A 311 13.37 -15.78 22.03
N GLU A 312 14.20 -14.87 22.53
CA GLU A 312 14.53 -13.64 21.81
C GLU A 312 15.16 -13.93 20.45
N ASN A 313 14.81 -13.10 19.47
CA ASN A 313 15.32 -13.17 18.12
C ASN A 313 15.86 -11.82 17.65
N LEU A 314 17.11 -11.82 17.17
CA LEU A 314 17.85 -10.68 16.66
C LEU A 314 17.96 -9.52 17.68
N SER A 315 18.51 -8.40 17.22
CA SER A 315 18.60 -7.19 18.03
C SER A 315 17.24 -6.50 18.15
N PRO A 316 16.99 -5.74 19.24
CA PRO A 316 15.79 -4.92 19.34
C PRO A 316 15.67 -3.93 18.19
N LEU A 317 14.44 -3.65 17.78
CA LEU A 317 14.09 -2.65 16.78
C LEU A 317 13.58 -1.40 17.49
N ASP A 318 13.91 -0.22 16.96
CA ASP A 318 13.34 1.03 17.46
C ASP A 318 11.84 1.09 17.13
N GLY A 319 11.01 1.40 18.13
CA GLY A 319 9.56 1.45 17.98
C GLY A 319 8.77 1.11 19.24
N ASN A 320 7.45 1.00 19.08
CA ASN A 320 6.52 0.63 20.16
C ASN A 320 5.56 -0.47 19.69
N MET A 321 5.12 -1.34 20.60
CA MET A 321 4.10 -2.34 20.29
C MET A 321 2.83 -1.73 19.71
N SER A 322 2.48 -0.49 20.10
CA SER A 322 1.33 0.23 19.55
C SER A 322 1.41 0.50 18.04
N SER A 323 2.61 0.50 17.44
CA SER A 323 2.78 0.66 15.99
C SER A 323 2.71 -0.67 15.23
N ILE A 324 2.62 -1.80 15.93
CA ILE A 324 2.49 -3.14 15.34
C ILE A 324 1.04 -3.66 15.47
N LEU A 325 0.35 -3.22 16.51
CA LEU A 325 -1.04 -3.58 16.79
C LEU A 325 -2.03 -2.75 15.93
N PRO A 326 -3.25 -3.27 15.67
CA PRO A 326 -4.19 -2.60 14.78
C PRO A 326 -4.74 -1.34 15.46
N THR A 327 -4.85 -0.25 14.71
CA THR A 327 -5.32 1.02 15.29
C THR A 327 -6.83 1.06 15.47
N PHE A 328 -7.59 0.24 14.75
CA PHE A 328 -9.07 0.24 14.74
C PHE A 328 -9.67 1.62 14.49
N ASN A 329 -8.98 2.51 13.78
CA ASN A 329 -9.46 3.85 13.45
C ASN A 329 -10.55 3.77 12.37
N ILE A 330 -11.78 3.41 12.79
CA ILE A 330 -12.94 3.22 11.91
C ILE A 330 -14.09 4.09 12.42
N SER A 331 -14.61 4.93 11.54
CA SER A 331 -15.79 5.74 11.72
C SER A 331 -17.03 4.97 11.29
N SER A 332 -18.08 5.04 12.09
CA SER A 332 -19.35 4.38 11.81
C SER A 332 -20.15 5.08 10.71
N VAL A 333 -19.81 6.34 10.35
CA VAL A 333 -20.54 7.12 9.34
C VAL A 333 -20.49 6.49 7.95
N PHE A 334 -19.48 5.64 7.71
CA PHE A 334 -19.31 4.94 6.45
C PHE A 334 -20.09 3.62 6.36
N PHE A 335 -20.80 3.22 7.41
CA PHE A 335 -21.41 1.90 7.50
C PHE A 335 -22.92 1.96 7.68
N ASP A 336 -23.62 1.08 6.96
CA ASP A 336 -25.00 0.74 7.24
C ASP A 336 -25.06 -0.28 8.38
N LYS A 337 -25.84 0.04 9.41
CA LYS A 337 -26.06 -0.81 10.57
C LYS A 337 -27.29 -1.68 10.38
N LYS A 338 -27.15 -2.99 10.62
CA LYS A 338 -28.24 -3.95 10.71
C LYS A 338 -28.12 -4.79 11.96
N THR A 339 -29.19 -4.88 12.75
CA THR A 339 -29.28 -5.88 13.83
C THR A 339 -30.01 -7.10 13.31
N GLN A 340 -29.43 -8.28 13.48
CA GLN A 340 -30.04 -9.56 13.10
C GLN A 340 -29.70 -10.59 14.18
N ASP A 341 -30.74 -11.21 14.73
CA ASP A 341 -30.61 -12.12 15.88
C ASP A 341 -29.84 -11.44 17.03
N ASP A 342 -28.80 -12.09 17.58
CA ASP A 342 -27.92 -11.56 18.63
C ASP A 342 -26.66 -10.86 18.07
N GLN A 343 -26.71 -10.38 16.83
CA GLN A 343 -25.57 -9.76 16.15
C GLN A 343 -25.89 -8.35 15.66
N VAL A 344 -24.89 -7.47 15.76
CA VAL A 344 -24.89 -6.15 15.11
C VAL A 344 -23.88 -6.18 13.97
N ILE A 345 -24.35 -5.88 12.76
CA ILE A 345 -23.56 -5.95 11.54
C ILE A 345 -23.46 -4.54 10.94
N TYR A 346 -22.25 -4.05 10.77
CA TYR A 346 -21.93 -2.81 10.06
C TYR A 346 -21.38 -3.18 8.69
N THR A 347 -22.03 -2.73 7.62
CA THR A 347 -21.57 -2.97 6.23
C THR A 347 -21.15 -1.65 5.60
N LEU A 348 -19.94 -1.57 5.06
CA LEU A 348 -19.46 -0.37 4.40
C LEU A 348 -20.37 -0.01 3.21
N LYS A 349 -20.80 1.25 3.15
CA LYS A 349 -21.66 1.78 2.08
C LYS A 349 -20.96 1.67 0.72
N ASP A 350 -21.69 1.25 -0.32
CA ASP A 350 -21.10 0.95 -1.64
C ASP A 350 -20.59 2.20 -2.38
N ASP A 351 -21.18 3.36 -2.13
CA ASP A 351 -20.85 4.66 -2.75
C ASP A 351 -19.56 5.29 -2.20
N ILE A 352 -19.02 4.78 -1.10
CA ILE A 352 -17.84 5.34 -0.41
C ILE A 352 -16.55 4.55 -0.72
N LYS A 353 -16.67 3.38 -1.35
CA LYS A 353 -15.56 2.45 -1.62
C LYS A 353 -14.44 3.00 -2.49
N CYS A 354 -14.71 4.04 -3.29
CA CYS A 354 -13.73 4.65 -4.19
C CYS A 354 -13.08 5.91 -3.62
N THR A 355 -13.43 6.30 -2.38
CA THR A 355 -13.06 7.59 -1.79
C THR A 355 -12.31 7.46 -0.47
N VAL A 356 -12.26 6.23 0.07
CA VAL A 356 -11.70 5.98 1.39
C VAL A 356 -10.50 5.07 1.33
N TYR A 357 -9.42 5.52 1.96
CA TYR A 357 -8.20 4.76 2.14
C TYR A 357 -8.24 3.98 3.45
N ALA A 358 -7.77 2.73 3.41
CA ALA A 358 -7.53 1.94 4.60
C ALA A 358 -6.09 2.10 5.04
N SER A 359 -5.87 2.91 6.07
CA SER A 359 -4.78 2.64 6.99
C SER A 359 -5.34 1.86 8.20
N ASP A 360 -4.88 0.62 8.35
CA ASP A 360 -4.82 -0.11 9.63
C ASP A 360 -6.13 -0.48 10.35
N TYR A 361 -7.11 -1.06 9.64
CA TYR A 361 -8.24 -1.77 10.29
C TYR A 361 -7.89 -3.21 10.75
N GLY A 362 -6.69 -3.71 10.42
CA GLY A 362 -6.19 -5.02 10.82
C GLY A 362 -4.67 -5.01 11.02
N THR A 363 -4.14 -5.98 11.77
CA THR A 363 -2.71 -6.07 12.16
C THR A 363 -1.75 -6.39 11.01
N LEU A 364 -2.26 -6.85 9.86
CA LEU A 364 -1.45 -7.41 8.77
C LEU A 364 -1.51 -6.59 7.46
N GLY A 365 -1.97 -5.34 7.52
CA GLY A 365 -1.81 -4.36 6.43
C GLY A 365 -2.63 -4.66 5.17
N GLY A 366 -3.95 -4.46 5.24
CA GLY A 366 -4.82 -4.51 4.06
C GLY A 366 -5.03 -3.11 3.46
N ASP A 367 -4.29 -2.76 2.41
CA ASP A 367 -4.39 -1.44 1.74
C ASP A 367 -5.66 -1.30 0.88
N ASN A 368 -6.29 -2.43 0.52
CA ASN A 368 -7.45 -2.46 -0.36
C ASN A 368 -8.73 -2.70 0.43
N ILE A 369 -9.75 -1.86 0.20
CA ILE A 369 -11.08 -2.03 0.75
C ILE A 369 -12.01 -2.61 -0.33
N GLY A 370 -12.58 -3.78 -0.06
CA GLY A 370 -13.63 -4.39 -0.87
C GLY A 370 -15.00 -4.19 -0.25
N LYS A 371 -15.74 -5.28 -0.09
CA LYS A 371 -16.92 -5.29 0.78
C LYS A 371 -16.46 -5.55 2.22
N LEU A 372 -16.31 -4.47 2.98
CA LEU A 372 -15.94 -4.51 4.39
C LEU A 372 -17.18 -4.68 5.26
N THR A 373 -17.13 -5.60 6.23
CA THR A 373 -18.20 -5.86 7.19
C THR A 373 -17.61 -6.06 8.58
N ILE A 374 -18.22 -5.45 9.59
CA ILE A 374 -17.88 -5.64 11.01
C ILE A 374 -19.10 -6.27 11.68
N THR A 375 -18.96 -7.51 12.13
CA THR A 375 -19.99 -8.25 12.86
C THR A 375 -19.58 -8.34 14.33
N ILE A 376 -20.46 -7.85 15.21
CA ILE A 376 -20.27 -7.86 16.65
C ILE A 376 -21.29 -8.82 17.25
N SER A 377 -20.80 -9.82 17.97
CA SER A 377 -21.57 -10.73 18.83
C SER A 377 -21.11 -10.59 20.29
N ASN A 378 -21.75 -11.30 21.22
CA ASN A 378 -21.52 -11.13 22.66
C ASN A 378 -20.05 -11.32 23.11
N ASP A 379 -19.28 -12.16 22.43
CA ASP A 379 -17.93 -12.57 22.81
C ASP A 379 -16.88 -12.41 21.69
N GLN A 380 -17.29 -11.86 20.54
CA GLN A 380 -16.48 -11.85 19.34
C GLN A 380 -16.76 -10.63 18.46
N VAL A 381 -15.70 -10.13 17.83
CA VAL A 381 -15.78 -9.16 16.74
C VAL A 381 -15.15 -9.79 15.50
N VAL A 382 -15.87 -9.80 14.38
CA VAL A 382 -15.38 -10.32 13.10
C VAL A 382 -15.34 -9.19 12.10
N ILE A 383 -14.16 -8.92 11.54
CA ILE A 383 -13.98 -7.98 10.43
C ILE A 383 -13.71 -8.81 9.18
N THR A 384 -14.57 -8.69 8.17
CA THR A 384 -14.42 -9.36 6.88
C THR A 384 -14.22 -8.33 5.79
N ASN A 385 -13.14 -8.46 5.03
CA ASN A 385 -12.90 -7.67 3.83
C ASN A 385 -12.93 -8.59 2.59
N LYS A 386 -14.00 -8.49 1.81
CA LYS A 386 -14.16 -9.29 0.59
C LYS A 386 -13.77 -8.49 -0.64
N LEU A 387 -12.60 -8.80 -1.20
CA LEU A 387 -12.12 -8.30 -2.47
C LEU A 387 -12.72 -9.12 -3.63
N LYS A 388 -12.42 -8.72 -4.87
CA LYS A 388 -12.97 -9.38 -6.07
C LYS A 388 -12.58 -10.87 -6.16
N LEU A 389 -11.36 -11.21 -5.76
CA LEU A 389 -10.79 -12.55 -5.92
C LEU A 389 -10.40 -13.21 -4.59
N THR A 390 -10.36 -12.44 -3.51
CA THR A 390 -9.85 -12.88 -2.21
C THR A 390 -10.76 -12.37 -1.11
N GLU A 391 -10.72 -13.04 0.04
CA GLU A 391 -11.44 -12.67 1.23
C GLU A 391 -10.46 -12.73 2.40
N GLU A 392 -10.50 -11.71 3.24
CA GLU A 392 -9.72 -11.61 4.47
C GLU A 392 -10.68 -11.58 5.64
N VAL A 393 -10.46 -12.45 6.62
CA VAL A 393 -11.31 -12.54 7.82
C VAL A 393 -10.44 -12.40 9.06
N TYR A 394 -10.75 -11.40 9.88
CA TYR A 394 -10.10 -11.11 11.16
C TYR A 394 -11.10 -11.37 12.27
N THR A 395 -10.84 -12.38 13.08
CA THR A 395 -11.73 -12.80 14.17
C THR A 395 -11.08 -12.52 15.51
N TYR A 396 -11.61 -11.54 16.24
CA TYR A 396 -11.20 -11.16 17.58
C TYR A 396 -12.08 -11.86 18.61
N SER A 397 -11.48 -12.66 19.48
CA SER A 397 -12.15 -13.51 20.46
C SER A 397 -11.37 -13.56 21.78
N SER A 398 -11.91 -14.25 22.79
CA SER A 398 -11.25 -14.41 24.09
C SER A 398 -10.84 -13.06 24.71
N ILE A 399 -11.70 -12.06 24.52
CA ILE A 399 -11.45 -10.68 24.92
C ILE A 399 -11.28 -10.61 26.45
N ASN A 400 -10.17 -10.01 26.90
CA ASN A 400 -9.69 -9.93 28.29
C ASN A 400 -9.28 -11.27 28.94
N GLN A 401 -9.05 -12.32 28.16
CA GLN A 401 -8.69 -13.64 28.70
C GLN A 401 -7.21 -14.01 28.52
N ILE A 402 -6.47 -13.25 27.71
CA ILE A 402 -5.04 -13.48 27.47
C ILE A 402 -4.21 -12.74 28.51
N SER A 403 -3.26 -13.43 29.14
CA SER A 403 -2.31 -12.88 30.11
C SER A 403 -1.02 -13.70 30.15
N ASP A 404 0.05 -13.09 30.65
CA ASP A 404 1.34 -13.74 30.95
C ASP A 404 1.99 -14.43 29.74
N LEU A 405 1.88 -13.84 28.54
CA LEU A 405 2.43 -14.43 27.31
C LEU A 405 3.94 -14.66 27.38
N LEU A 406 4.66 -13.85 28.15
CA LEU A 406 6.12 -13.88 28.24
C LEU A 406 6.66 -14.77 29.36
N SER A 407 5.82 -15.57 30.02
CA SER A 407 6.23 -16.36 31.20
C SER A 407 7.37 -17.35 30.92
N SER A 408 7.50 -17.81 29.67
CA SER A 408 8.52 -18.77 29.20
C SER A 408 9.62 -18.11 28.35
N LEU A 409 9.81 -16.79 28.47
CA LEU A 409 10.80 -16.06 27.68
C LEU A 409 12.24 -16.34 28.15
N HIS A 410 13.07 -16.78 27.21
CA HIS A 410 14.51 -16.90 27.33
C HIS A 410 15.20 -15.83 26.47
N GLU A 411 16.19 -15.14 27.03
CA GLU A 411 16.93 -14.09 26.32
C GLU A 411 17.90 -14.63 25.26
N ASN A 412 18.16 -15.93 25.24
CA ASN A 412 19.07 -16.55 24.27
C ASN A 412 18.72 -18.02 24.00
N SER A 413 19.21 -18.52 22.87
CA SER A 413 19.02 -19.88 22.36
C SER A 413 20.24 -20.79 22.57
N ASN A 414 21.13 -20.46 23.51
CA ASN A 414 22.40 -21.20 23.67
C ASN A 414 22.22 -22.67 24.07
N SER A 415 21.11 -23.01 24.73
CA SER A 415 20.75 -24.38 25.12
C SER A 415 20.14 -25.18 23.97
N LEU A 416 19.71 -24.53 22.89
CA LEU A 416 18.96 -25.15 21.80
C LEU A 416 19.89 -25.80 20.77
N LYS A 417 19.41 -26.94 20.25
CA LYS A 417 20.03 -27.66 19.15
C LYS A 417 19.34 -27.34 17.83
N TRP A 418 19.96 -27.71 16.71
CA TRP A 418 19.39 -27.50 15.39
C TRP A 418 18.00 -28.15 15.24
N SER A 419 17.77 -29.33 15.82
CA SER A 419 16.45 -29.96 15.80
C SER A 419 15.37 -29.13 16.50
N ASP A 420 15.74 -28.37 17.54
CA ASP A 420 14.81 -27.51 18.28
C ASP A 420 14.48 -26.27 17.43
N LEU A 421 15.51 -25.59 16.92
CA LEU A 421 15.37 -24.39 16.08
C LEU A 421 14.55 -24.65 14.81
N LEU A 422 14.62 -25.88 14.27
CA LEU A 422 13.93 -26.27 13.04
C LEU A 422 12.55 -26.91 13.28
N SER A 423 12.12 -27.10 14.53
CA SER A 423 10.89 -27.85 14.89
C SER A 423 9.61 -27.35 14.23
N ASN A 424 9.52 -26.04 13.91
CA ASN A 424 8.36 -25.44 13.25
C ASN A 424 8.31 -25.67 11.72
N GLN A 425 9.30 -26.35 11.12
CA GLN A 425 9.45 -26.55 9.66
C GLN A 425 9.35 -28.03 9.24
N VAL A 426 8.35 -28.74 9.77
CA VAL A 426 8.20 -30.20 9.69
C VAL A 426 8.51 -30.78 8.30
N SER A 427 7.89 -30.27 7.23
CA SER A 427 8.04 -30.83 5.88
C SER A 427 9.44 -30.67 5.28
N GLU A 428 10.14 -29.58 5.58
CA GLU A 428 11.52 -29.37 5.09
C GLU A 428 12.52 -30.13 5.96
N VAL A 429 12.27 -30.23 7.27
CA VAL A 429 13.08 -31.00 8.20
C VAL A 429 13.04 -32.49 7.88
N GLU A 430 11.89 -33.04 7.51
CA GLU A 430 11.78 -34.42 7.03
C GLU A 430 12.66 -34.69 5.80
N LYS A 431 12.84 -33.70 4.92
CA LYS A 431 13.74 -33.81 3.75
C LYS A 431 15.20 -33.71 4.18
N LEU A 432 15.54 -32.78 5.08
CA LEU A 432 16.87 -32.66 5.67
C LEU A 432 17.32 -33.99 6.31
N TYR A 433 16.42 -34.64 7.05
CA TYR A 433 16.69 -35.90 7.74
C TYR A 433 16.93 -37.11 6.83
N LYS A 434 16.62 -37.01 5.54
CA LYS A 434 17.02 -38.02 4.54
C LYS A 434 18.51 -37.93 4.18
N THR A 435 19.14 -36.78 4.43
CA THR A 435 20.54 -36.50 4.08
C THR A 435 21.47 -36.54 5.29
N ILE A 436 20.98 -36.09 6.45
CA ILE A 436 21.72 -36.11 7.72
C ILE A 436 20.75 -36.42 8.87
N SER A 437 21.04 -37.44 9.69
CA SER A 437 20.15 -37.78 10.80
C SER A 437 20.11 -36.69 11.87
N GLN A 438 19.02 -36.63 12.63
CA GLN A 438 18.85 -35.67 13.73
C GLN A 438 20.00 -35.71 14.74
N ASP A 439 20.45 -36.92 15.14
CA ASP A 439 21.55 -37.08 16.10
C ASP A 439 22.87 -36.50 15.59
N VAL A 440 23.15 -36.68 14.28
CA VAL A 440 24.35 -36.15 13.63
C VAL A 440 24.25 -34.64 13.47
N LEU A 441 23.09 -34.13 13.05
CA LEU A 441 22.84 -32.68 12.95
C LEU A 441 23.06 -31.97 14.29
N ASN A 442 22.60 -32.59 15.38
CA ASN A 442 22.73 -32.07 16.74
C ASN A 442 24.16 -32.16 17.32
N GLN A 443 25.13 -32.75 16.61
CA GLN A 443 26.56 -32.64 16.95
C GLN A 443 27.21 -31.35 16.44
N ILE A 444 26.54 -30.63 15.53
CA ILE A 444 26.97 -29.33 15.04
C ILE A 444 26.45 -28.29 16.03
N PRO A 445 27.30 -27.42 16.63
CA PRO A 445 26.81 -26.36 17.50
C PRO A 445 25.85 -25.45 16.72
N THR A 446 24.82 -24.93 17.37
CA THR A 446 24.01 -23.83 16.83
C THR A 446 24.78 -22.52 16.97
N ILE A 447 24.30 -21.45 16.32
CA ILE A 447 24.88 -20.11 16.51
C ILE A 447 24.66 -19.66 17.97
N GLY A 448 23.44 -19.83 18.49
CA GLY A 448 23.06 -19.48 19.86
C GLY A 448 22.72 -17.99 19.98
N ASP A 449 22.85 -17.45 21.20
CA ASP A 449 22.49 -16.06 21.52
C ASP A 449 21.06 -15.73 21.04
N LYS A 450 20.81 -14.54 20.48
CA LYS A 450 19.51 -14.15 19.92
C LYS A 450 19.25 -14.68 18.51
N TYR A 451 20.04 -15.61 17.97
CA TYR A 451 19.87 -16.09 16.60
C TYR A 451 18.95 -17.32 16.53
N THR A 452 17.67 -17.06 16.79
CA THR A 452 16.67 -18.10 17.06
C THR A 452 15.80 -18.44 15.84
N LEU A 453 15.50 -17.45 14.99
CA LEU A 453 14.73 -17.69 13.77
C LEU A 453 15.67 -18.22 12.66
N VAL A 454 15.50 -19.49 12.32
CA VAL A 454 16.29 -20.15 11.27
C VAL A 454 15.35 -20.77 10.23
N SER A 455 15.79 -20.87 8.99
CA SER A 455 15.04 -21.55 7.92
C SER A 455 15.86 -22.68 7.31
N VAL A 456 15.19 -23.69 6.76
CA VAL A 456 15.85 -24.74 5.97
C VAL A 456 15.25 -24.81 4.58
N ASP A 457 16.11 -24.84 3.57
CA ASP A 457 15.74 -25.18 2.19
C ASP A 457 16.38 -26.51 1.81
N ALA A 458 15.54 -27.55 1.78
CA ALA A 458 15.90 -28.87 1.30
C ALA A 458 15.26 -29.18 -0.07
N SER A 459 14.51 -28.24 -0.62
CA SER A 459 13.71 -28.41 -1.83
C SER A 459 14.50 -28.06 -3.10
N TYR A 460 15.34 -27.01 -3.04
CA TYR A 460 16.16 -26.59 -4.18
C TYR A 460 17.25 -27.62 -4.53
N ASN A 461 17.87 -28.23 -3.52
CA ASN A 461 18.81 -29.32 -3.71
C ASN A 461 18.69 -30.34 -2.57
N PRO A 462 17.91 -31.43 -2.76
CA PRO A 462 17.71 -32.44 -1.73
C PRO A 462 19.01 -33.10 -1.25
N SER A 463 20.04 -33.12 -2.09
CA SER A 463 21.37 -33.67 -1.75
C SER A 463 22.26 -32.71 -0.95
N LYS A 464 21.88 -31.43 -0.87
CA LYS A 464 22.60 -30.35 -0.18
C LYS A 464 21.62 -29.38 0.48
N PRO A 465 20.86 -29.84 1.48
CA PRO A 465 19.97 -28.96 2.22
C PRO A 465 20.78 -27.85 2.90
N VAL A 466 20.20 -26.65 2.96
CA VAL A 466 20.85 -25.47 3.53
C VAL A 466 20.04 -24.95 4.70
N ILE A 467 20.71 -24.64 5.80
CA ILE A 467 20.15 -23.89 6.93
C ILE A 467 20.55 -22.43 6.75
N MET A 468 19.59 -21.52 6.87
CA MET A 468 19.75 -20.10 6.55
C MET A 468 19.29 -19.23 7.70
N LEU A 469 20.08 -18.18 7.97
CA LEU A 469 19.71 -17.07 8.85
C LEU A 469 19.83 -15.76 8.09
N ALA A 470 18.85 -14.87 8.25
CA ALA A 470 18.84 -13.56 7.63
C ALA A 470 19.25 -12.46 8.61
N PHE A 471 19.93 -11.44 8.10
CA PHE A 471 20.39 -10.27 8.83
C PHE A 471 20.07 -9.01 8.03
N ASP A 472 19.78 -7.94 8.76
CA ASP A 472 19.46 -6.64 8.17
C ASP A 472 20.70 -5.94 7.61
N ASP A 473 21.89 -6.27 8.14
CA ASP A 473 23.16 -5.64 7.79
C ASP A 473 24.28 -6.67 7.56
N TYR A 474 25.15 -6.37 6.58
CA TYR A 474 26.27 -7.24 6.22
C TYR A 474 27.33 -7.34 7.31
N THR A 475 27.61 -6.23 8.00
CA THR A 475 28.60 -6.18 9.09
C THR A 475 28.16 -7.04 10.26
N VAL A 476 26.88 -7.00 10.61
CA VAL A 476 26.28 -7.89 11.61
C VAL A 476 26.43 -9.34 11.16
N GLY A 477 26.02 -9.67 9.93
CA GLY A 477 26.15 -11.04 9.40
C GLY A 477 27.60 -11.55 9.38
N LEU A 478 28.57 -10.69 9.08
CA LEU A 478 29.99 -11.03 9.08
C LEU A 478 30.53 -11.28 10.50
N SER A 479 30.13 -10.47 11.47
CA SER A 479 30.49 -10.68 12.88
C SER A 479 29.94 -12.02 13.40
N VAL A 480 28.68 -12.30 13.11
CA VAL A 480 28.03 -13.58 13.50
C VAL A 480 28.70 -14.77 12.84
N LYS A 481 29.00 -14.68 11.54
CA LYS A 481 29.75 -15.71 10.82
C LYS A 481 31.05 -16.02 11.54
N ASN A 482 31.88 -15.00 11.81
CA ASN A 482 33.20 -15.19 12.41
C ASN A 482 33.10 -15.84 13.80
N ASN A 483 32.18 -15.38 14.65
CA ASN A 483 31.92 -15.99 15.95
C ASN A 483 31.49 -17.46 15.81
N TYR A 484 30.67 -17.78 14.81
CA TYR A 484 30.25 -19.16 14.54
C TYR A 484 31.41 -20.04 14.06
N LEU A 485 32.34 -19.52 13.25
CA LEU A 485 33.53 -20.26 12.83
C LEU A 485 34.41 -20.63 14.03
N GLU A 486 34.64 -19.69 14.96
CA GLU A 486 35.35 -19.95 16.21
C GLU A 486 34.63 -20.99 17.08
N LYS A 487 33.29 -20.91 17.14
CA LYS A 487 32.45 -21.87 17.86
C LYS A 487 32.56 -23.28 17.27
N LEU A 488 32.65 -23.44 15.95
CA LEU A 488 32.90 -24.72 15.31
C LEU A 488 34.26 -25.29 15.73
N GLN A 489 35.32 -24.48 15.70
CA GLN A 489 36.68 -24.92 16.08
C GLN A 489 36.77 -25.34 17.55
N THR A 490 36.21 -24.54 18.46
CA THR A 490 36.16 -24.87 19.89
C THR A 490 35.36 -26.14 20.18
N ASN A 491 34.41 -26.49 19.31
CA ASN A 491 33.66 -27.75 19.36
C ASN A 491 34.33 -28.90 18.58
N GLY A 492 35.60 -28.77 18.21
CA GLY A 492 36.41 -29.84 17.62
C GLY A 492 36.24 -30.03 16.11
N PHE A 493 35.61 -29.07 15.41
CA PHE A 493 35.63 -29.06 13.95
C PHE A 493 36.93 -28.46 13.41
N ILE A 494 37.51 -29.10 12.40
CA ILE A 494 38.79 -28.71 11.80
C ILE A 494 38.51 -28.02 10.47
N LEU A 495 39.01 -26.78 10.32
CA LEU A 495 38.95 -26.04 9.04
C LEU A 495 39.80 -26.77 7.99
N GLN A 496 39.17 -27.21 6.90
CA GLN A 496 39.82 -27.87 5.78
C GLN A 496 40.16 -26.90 4.66
N THR A 497 39.27 -25.95 4.37
CA THR A 497 39.43 -25.00 3.27
C THR A 497 38.70 -23.70 3.58
N SER A 498 39.34 -22.57 3.27
CA SER A 498 38.72 -21.24 3.29
C SER A 498 38.79 -20.64 1.88
N SER A 499 37.67 -20.14 1.37
CA SER A 499 37.59 -19.58 0.01
C SER A 499 36.50 -18.50 -0.09
N SER A 500 36.44 -17.82 -1.24
CA SER A 500 35.33 -16.91 -1.56
C SER A 500 33.97 -17.61 -1.60
N LYS A 501 33.92 -18.94 -1.67
CA LYS A 501 32.69 -19.74 -1.65
C LYS A 501 32.30 -20.24 -0.25
N GLY A 502 33.03 -19.81 0.79
CA GLY A 502 32.79 -20.16 2.18
C GLY A 502 33.94 -20.95 2.83
N ASP A 503 33.75 -21.22 4.12
CA ASP A 503 34.68 -21.91 5.00
C ASP A 503 34.15 -23.31 5.31
N TYR A 504 34.94 -24.33 4.99
CA TYR A 504 34.56 -25.74 5.09
C TYR A 504 35.28 -26.44 6.25
N PHE A 505 34.48 -27.01 7.15
CA PHE A 505 34.92 -27.65 8.38
C PHE A 505 34.53 -29.12 8.41
N THR A 506 35.34 -29.95 9.08
CA THR A 506 35.02 -31.37 9.29
C THR A 506 35.25 -31.83 10.72
N LYS A 507 34.48 -32.82 11.16
CA LYS A 507 34.65 -33.47 12.48
C LYS A 507 34.28 -34.95 12.38
N ASN A 508 35.12 -35.82 12.92
CA ASN A 508 34.78 -37.23 13.10
C ASN A 508 33.94 -37.39 14.37
N VAL A 509 32.82 -38.11 14.27
CA VAL A 509 31.94 -38.43 15.40
C VAL A 509 31.52 -39.89 15.35
N THR A 510 31.12 -40.41 16.51
CA THR A 510 30.51 -41.74 16.61
C THR A 510 29.04 -41.55 16.97
N VAL A 511 28.13 -42.03 16.13
CA VAL A 511 26.68 -41.99 16.37
C VAL A 511 26.14 -43.40 16.15
N ASN A 512 25.42 -43.93 17.14
CA ASN A 512 24.88 -45.30 17.12
C ASN A 512 25.94 -46.36 16.77
N ASP A 513 27.10 -46.28 17.43
CA ASP A 513 28.28 -47.15 17.23
C ASP A 513 28.89 -47.14 15.81
N GLN A 514 28.49 -46.17 14.97
CA GLN A 514 29.07 -45.95 13.64
C GLN A 514 29.93 -44.70 13.63
N ASN A 515 31.16 -44.83 13.14
CA ASN A 515 32.05 -43.70 12.90
C ASN A 515 31.64 -43.00 11.60
N THR A 516 31.38 -41.70 11.68
CA THR A 516 31.04 -40.87 10.53
C THR A 516 31.79 -39.55 10.56
N THR A 517 32.00 -38.93 9.41
CA THR A 517 32.60 -37.60 9.30
C THR A 517 31.53 -36.59 8.91
N ILE A 518 31.33 -35.58 9.74
CA ILE A 518 30.43 -34.46 9.47
C ILE A 518 31.22 -33.40 8.69
N GLY A 519 30.65 -32.90 7.61
CA GLY A 519 31.12 -31.72 6.88
C GLY A 519 30.16 -30.54 7.06
N VAL A 520 30.68 -29.35 7.32
CA VAL A 520 29.92 -28.10 7.47
C VAL A 520 30.56 -27.01 6.61
N LEU A 521 29.85 -26.55 5.58
CA LEU A 521 30.24 -25.37 4.80
C LEU A 521 29.46 -24.16 5.31
N VAL A 522 30.17 -23.08 5.65
CA VAL A 522 29.58 -21.82 6.12
C VAL A 522 29.88 -20.70 5.12
N TYR A 523 28.85 -20.00 4.66
CA TYR A 523 28.96 -18.95 3.65
C TYR A 523 28.05 -17.76 3.97
N LEU A 524 28.56 -16.54 3.83
CA LEU A 524 27.75 -15.32 3.95
C LEU A 524 27.42 -14.81 2.56
N ALA A 525 26.14 -14.88 2.19
CA ALA A 525 25.62 -14.37 0.94
C ALA A 525 25.08 -12.96 1.12
N ALA A 526 25.43 -12.05 0.22
CA ALA A 526 24.74 -10.78 0.03
C ALA A 526 24.50 -10.61 -1.48
N ASP A 527 23.26 -10.38 -1.87
CA ASP A 527 22.92 -9.98 -3.24
C ASP A 527 22.48 -8.52 -3.18
N TYR A 528 22.68 -7.77 -4.27
CA TYR A 528 22.37 -6.33 -4.35
C TYR A 528 20.88 -6.00 -4.06
N PHE A 529 20.02 -7.03 -4.07
CA PHE A 529 18.57 -6.93 -3.86
C PHE A 529 18.01 -7.92 -2.82
N LYS A 530 18.85 -8.64 -2.07
CA LYS A 530 18.40 -9.61 -1.04
C LYS A 530 19.05 -9.31 0.31
N THR A 531 18.31 -9.53 1.39
CA THR A 531 18.82 -9.46 2.76
C THR A 531 20.09 -10.29 2.92
N THR A 532 21.01 -9.87 3.79
CA THR A 532 22.25 -10.62 4.05
C THR A 532 21.89 -11.95 4.68
N GLN A 533 22.48 -13.06 4.22
CA GLN A 533 22.17 -14.41 4.71
C GLN A 533 23.41 -15.22 5.06
N LEU A 534 23.40 -15.86 6.23
CA LEU A 534 24.37 -16.89 6.59
C LEU A 534 23.82 -18.25 6.22
N LEU A 535 24.50 -18.93 5.30
CA LEU A 535 24.15 -20.25 4.78
C LEU A 535 25.06 -21.32 5.39
N ILE A 536 24.45 -22.37 5.93
CA ILE A 536 25.13 -23.51 6.57
C ILE A 536 24.71 -24.78 5.85
N TYR A 537 25.67 -25.49 5.26
CA TYR A 537 25.42 -26.75 4.54
C TYR A 537 25.97 -27.93 5.34
N PRO A 538 25.13 -28.62 6.13
CA PRO A 538 25.54 -29.81 6.84
C PRO A 538 25.52 -31.04 5.91
N SER A 539 26.50 -31.93 6.05
CA SER A 539 26.62 -33.14 5.22
C SER A 539 27.35 -34.27 5.93
N ILE A 540 27.09 -35.51 5.50
CA ILE A 540 27.88 -36.69 5.86
C ILE A 540 28.90 -36.95 4.74
N ILE A 541 30.18 -37.02 5.10
CA ILE A 541 31.26 -37.40 4.18
C ILE A 541 31.42 -38.91 4.26
N LYS A 542 31.27 -39.59 3.13
CA LYS A 542 31.45 -41.05 3.00
C LYS A 542 32.84 -41.40 2.52
#